data_AF-A0A6L6F0S7-F1
#
_entry.id   AF-A0A6L6F0S7-F1
#
_cell.length_a   1.000
_cell.length_b   1.000
_cell.length_c   1.000
_cell.angle_alpha   90.00
_cell.angle_beta   90.00
_cell.angle_gamma   90.00
#
_symmetry.space_group_name_H-M   'P 1'
#
loop_
_entity.id
_entity.type
_entity.pdbx_description
1 polymer ?
#
loop_
_entity_poly.entity_id
_entity_poly.type
_entity_poly.pdbx_seq_one_letter_code
_entity_poly.pdbx_strand_id
1 'polypeptide(L)'
;MPQQSLAQVPTDAQWFWQDHGSCRTADPLLFFHPQNERGNARSKRDRSAKMVCAGCTVRLECADYAVRAREPYGVWGGLSEDEREQIYARIETRFYPRARGEGSRVAASEIAAAVSPRVLGIA
;
A
#
# COMPACT_ATOMS: atom_id res chain seq x y z
N MET A 1 8.41 7.71 1.34
CA MET A 1 8.05 8.48 2.55
C MET A 1 6.85 9.33 2.17
N PRO A 2 5.67 9.18 2.80
CA PRO A 2 4.48 9.91 2.36
C PRO A 2 4.71 11.42 2.50
N GLN A 3 4.21 12.18 1.53
CA GLN A 3 4.33 13.64 1.46
C GLN A 3 3.32 14.36 2.40
N GLN A 4 2.70 13.64 3.34
CA GLN A 4 1.68 14.18 4.23
C GLN A 4 2.30 14.77 5.49
N SER A 5 1.78 15.91 5.93
CA SER A 5 2.18 16.59 7.16
C SER A 5 2.00 15.67 8.38
N LEU A 6 3.06 15.50 9.17
CA LEU A 6 3.06 14.76 10.43
C LEU A 6 2.00 15.25 11.43
N ALA A 7 1.52 16.50 11.29
CA ALA A 7 0.50 17.09 12.16
C ALA A 7 -0.90 16.49 11.96
N GLN A 8 -1.16 15.79 10.85
CA GLN A 8 -2.46 15.18 10.56
C GLN A 8 -2.52 13.70 10.97
N VAL A 9 -1.45 13.16 11.57
CA VAL A 9 -1.34 11.78 12.04
C VAL A 9 -1.78 11.69 13.51
N PRO A 10 -2.89 11.00 13.84
CA PRO A 10 -3.32 10.75 15.21
C PRO A 10 -2.21 10.06 15.98
N THR A 11 -2.07 10.47 17.24
CA THR A 11 -1.04 10.01 18.18
C THR A 11 -1.09 8.51 18.45
N ASP A 12 -2.24 7.89 18.22
CA ASP A 12 -2.56 6.47 18.29
C ASP A 12 -2.42 5.73 16.95
N ALA A 13 -2.09 6.43 15.85
CA ALA A 13 -1.44 5.84 14.67
C ALA A 13 0.03 5.54 15.02
N GLN A 14 0.14 4.63 15.96
CA GLN A 14 1.35 4.00 16.45
C GLN A 14 2.15 3.46 15.24
N TRP A 15 3.23 4.19 14.90
CA TRP A 15 4.12 4.00 13.74
C TRP A 15 4.89 2.66 13.72
N PHE A 16 4.57 1.72 14.60
CA PHE A 16 5.39 0.53 14.89
C PHE A 16 5.57 -0.39 13.69
N TRP A 17 4.50 -0.64 12.92
CA TRP A 17 4.63 -1.54 11.77
C TRP A 17 5.50 -0.92 10.67
N GLN A 18 5.48 0.40 10.50
CA GLN A 18 6.28 1.06 9.46
C GLN A 18 7.79 0.91 9.71
N ASP A 19 8.21 0.81 10.98
CA ASP A 19 9.61 0.59 11.36
C ASP A 19 10.13 -0.80 10.97
N HIS A 20 9.23 -1.77 10.81
CA HIS A 20 9.56 -3.12 10.36
C HIS A 20 9.43 -3.30 8.84
N GLY A 21 9.14 -2.23 8.08
CA GLY A 21 8.99 -2.28 6.64
C GLY A 21 10.32 -2.52 5.91
N SER A 22 10.40 -3.57 5.08
CA SER A 22 11.58 -3.85 4.23
C SER A 22 11.91 -2.73 3.25
N CYS A 23 10.95 -1.84 2.94
CA CYS A 23 11.16 -0.69 2.06
C CYS A 23 12.14 0.35 2.63
N ARG A 24 12.40 0.33 3.95
CA ARG A 24 13.27 1.31 4.61
C ARG A 24 14.73 1.25 4.17
N THR A 25 15.18 0.08 3.71
CA THR A 25 16.56 -0.13 3.24
C THR A 25 16.68 -0.03 1.72
N ALA A 26 15.59 0.30 1.02
CA ALA A 26 15.53 0.43 -0.42
C ALA A 26 15.34 1.90 -0.84
N ASP A 27 15.63 2.21 -2.11
CA ASP A 27 15.43 3.55 -2.66
C ASP A 27 13.94 3.94 -2.63
N PRO A 28 13.56 5.08 -2.02
CA PRO A 28 12.18 5.57 -2.06
C PRO A 28 11.60 5.72 -3.46
N LEU A 29 12.42 6.08 -4.46
CA LEU A 29 11.99 6.23 -5.85
C LEU A 29 11.54 4.92 -6.48
N LEU A 30 11.89 3.78 -5.89
CA LEU A 30 11.37 2.48 -6.29
C LEU A 30 9.86 2.38 -6.03
N PHE A 31 9.41 2.93 -4.92
CA PHE A 31 8.01 2.84 -4.49
C PHE A 31 7.18 4.02 -4.96
N PHE A 32 7.79 5.20 -5.12
CA PHE A 32 7.10 6.45 -5.42
C PHE A 32 7.74 7.12 -6.65
N HIS A 33 7.00 7.15 -7.76
CA HIS A 33 7.50 7.70 -9.01
C HIS A 33 7.26 9.20 -9.15
N PRO A 34 8.11 9.91 -9.91
CA PRO A 34 7.80 11.28 -10.34
C PRO A 34 6.59 11.30 -11.28
N GLN A 35 5.83 12.40 -11.27
CA GLN A 35 4.50 12.57 -11.92
C GLN A 35 4.39 12.15 -13.40
N ASN A 36 5.50 11.97 -14.12
CA ASN A 36 5.52 11.73 -15.57
C ASN A 36 5.98 10.33 -15.99
N GLU A 37 6.27 9.41 -15.06
CA GLU A 37 6.63 8.03 -15.42
C GLU A 37 5.40 7.25 -15.90
N ARG A 38 5.50 6.57 -17.05
CA ARG A 38 4.37 5.82 -17.66
C ARG A 38 4.84 4.57 -18.39
N GLY A 39 3.88 3.75 -18.78
CA GLY A 39 4.09 2.56 -19.62
C GLY A 39 5.09 1.57 -19.02
N ASN A 40 5.97 1.03 -19.86
CA ASN A 40 6.91 -0.02 -19.46
C ASN A 40 7.84 0.36 -18.30
N ALA A 41 8.20 1.64 -18.15
CA ALA A 41 9.03 2.11 -17.04
C ALA A 41 8.28 1.95 -15.70
N ARG A 42 7.06 2.49 -15.62
CA ARG A 42 6.15 2.35 -14.46
C ARG A 42 5.93 0.88 -14.12
N SER A 43 5.61 0.04 -15.11
CA SER A 43 5.37 -1.39 -14.88
C SER A 43 6.62 -2.17 -14.45
N LYS A 44 7.82 -1.77 -14.89
CA LYS A 44 9.08 -2.39 -14.40
C LYS A 44 9.34 -1.99 -12.95
N ARG A 45 9.21 -0.70 -12.63
CA ARG A 45 9.41 -0.20 -11.26
C ARG A 45 8.40 -0.81 -10.29
N ASP A 46 7.12 -0.85 -10.64
CA ASP A 46 6.09 -1.44 -9.78
C ASP A 46 6.38 -2.91 -9.48
N ARG A 47 6.82 -3.69 -10.48
CA ARG A 47 7.27 -5.07 -10.25
C ARG A 47 8.45 -5.13 -9.28
N SER A 48 9.46 -4.29 -9.46
CA SER A 48 10.61 -4.23 -8.55
C SER A 48 10.23 -3.84 -7.12
N ALA A 49 9.32 -2.88 -6.94
CA ALA A 49 8.79 -2.52 -5.62
C ALA A 49 8.02 -3.68 -4.97
N LYS A 50 7.18 -4.39 -5.75
CA LYS A 50 6.44 -5.56 -5.29
C LYS A 50 7.36 -6.69 -4.82
N MET A 51 8.50 -6.90 -5.47
CA MET A 51 9.51 -7.86 -5.02
C MET A 51 10.11 -7.51 -3.66
N VAL A 52 10.18 -6.23 -3.29
CA VAL A 52 10.58 -5.84 -1.94
C VAL A 52 9.45 -6.09 -0.94
N CYS A 53 8.22 -5.73 -1.29
CA CYS A 53 7.04 -5.98 -0.44
C CYS A 53 6.80 -7.47 -0.21
N ALA A 54 7.19 -8.31 -1.16
CA ALA A 54 7.04 -9.76 -1.12
C ALA A 54 7.62 -10.42 0.15
N GLY A 55 8.81 -10.00 0.59
CA GLY A 55 9.43 -10.50 1.82
C GLY A 55 9.11 -9.68 3.07
N CYS A 56 8.25 -8.67 2.98
CA CYS A 56 8.00 -7.73 4.07
C CYS A 56 7.01 -8.31 5.09
N THR A 57 7.40 -8.31 6.37
CA THR A 57 6.58 -8.85 7.48
C THR A 57 5.33 -8.03 7.75
N VAL A 58 5.37 -6.73 7.47
CA VAL A 58 4.27 -5.78 7.71
C VAL A 58 3.47 -5.46 6.45
N ARG A 59 3.53 -6.35 5.45
CA ARG A 59 2.90 -6.14 4.14
C ARG A 59 1.39 -5.93 4.25
N LEU A 60 0.73 -6.72 5.09
CA LEU A 60 -0.72 -6.68 5.26
C LEU A 60 -1.17 -5.35 5.87
N GLU A 61 -0.51 -4.92 6.94
CA GLU A 61 -0.74 -3.65 7.63
C GLU A 61 -0.49 -2.46 6.69
N CYS A 62 0.55 -2.55 5.86
CA CYS A 62 0.88 -1.54 4.87
C CYS A 62 -0.19 -1.41 3.78
N ALA A 63 -0.67 -2.54 3.25
CA ALA A 63 -1.70 -2.57 2.22
C ALA A 63 -3.05 -2.07 2.77
N ASP A 64 -3.42 -2.51 3.97
CA ASP A 64 -4.61 -2.07 4.67
C ASP A 64 -4.59 -0.55 4.93
N TYR A 65 -3.46 -0.03 5.42
CA TYR A 65 -3.28 1.41 5.57
C TYR A 65 -3.50 2.15 4.24
N ALA A 66 -2.85 1.71 3.16
CA ALA A 66 -2.92 2.40 1.87
C ALA A 66 -4.31 2.41 1.27
N VAL A 67 -5.07 1.32 1.40
CA VAL A 67 -6.46 1.23 0.96
C VAL A 67 -7.36 2.14 1.80
N ARG A 68 -7.22 2.13 3.13
CA ARG A 68 -8.04 2.97 4.04
C ARG A 68 -7.76 4.46 3.90
N ALA A 69 -6.49 4.84 3.80
CA ALA A 69 -6.06 6.22 3.61
C ALA A 69 -6.28 6.71 2.16
N ARG A 70 -6.67 5.79 1.26
CA ARG A 70 -6.83 6.03 -0.17
C ARG A 70 -5.56 6.67 -0.76
N GLU A 71 -4.41 6.08 -0.44
CA GLU A 71 -3.10 6.62 -0.82
C GLU A 71 -3.00 6.73 -2.35
N PRO A 72 -2.84 7.97 -2.88
CA PRO A 72 -3.03 8.24 -4.31
C PRO A 72 -1.88 7.74 -5.17
N TYR A 73 -0.69 7.56 -4.57
CA TYR A 73 0.52 7.26 -5.32
C TYR A 73 1.36 6.15 -4.68
N GLY A 74 2.13 5.48 -5.52
CA GLY A 74 3.16 4.50 -5.18
C GLY A 74 2.67 3.08 -4.94
N VAL A 75 3.65 2.20 -4.69
CA VAL A 75 3.42 0.80 -4.30
C VAL A 75 3.41 0.68 -2.77
N TRP A 76 2.32 0.12 -2.23
CA TRP A 76 2.12 -0.05 -0.80
C TRP A 76 1.71 -1.49 -0.50
N GLY A 77 2.44 -2.16 0.40
CA GLY A 77 2.12 -3.54 0.78
C GLY A 77 2.03 -4.50 -0.42
N GLY A 78 2.71 -4.21 -1.53
CA GLY A 78 2.64 -5.00 -2.76
C GLY A 78 1.52 -4.61 -3.73
N LEU A 79 0.73 -3.57 -3.44
CA LEU A 79 -0.31 -3.05 -4.32
C LEU A 79 0.18 -1.81 -5.06
N SER A 80 0.06 -1.80 -6.39
CA SER A 80 0.20 -0.57 -7.19
C SER A 80 -1.05 0.32 -7.06
N GLU A 81 -0.96 1.55 -7.58
CA GLU A 81 -2.10 2.46 -7.67
C GLU A 81 -3.26 1.84 -8.43
N ASP A 82 -2.99 1.28 -9.62
CA ASP A 82 -4.01 0.70 -10.49
C ASP A 82 -4.70 -0.52 -9.84
N GLU A 83 -3.98 -1.29 -9.01
CA GLU A 83 -4.57 -2.40 -8.24
C GLU A 83 -5.42 -1.91 -7.07
N ARG A 84 -4.99 -0.84 -6.39
CA ARG A 84 -5.82 -0.21 -5.35
C ARG A 84 -7.11 0.37 -5.95
N GLU A 85 -7.07 0.94 -7.15
CA GLU A 85 -8.28 1.38 -7.85
C GLU A 85 -9.26 0.23 -8.15
N GLN A 86 -8.76 -0.96 -8.51
CA GLN A 86 -9.62 -2.15 -8.67
C GLN A 86 -10.25 -2.58 -7.35
N ILE A 87 -9.51 -2.47 -6.25
CA ILE A 87 -10.02 -2.73 -4.89
C ILE A 87 -11.11 -1.71 -4.55
N TYR A 88 -10.89 -0.41 -4.76
CA TYR A 88 -11.89 0.64 -4.51
C TYR A 88 -13.15 0.49 -5.37
N ALA A 89 -13.04 -0.05 -6.58
CA ALA A 89 -14.19 -0.30 -7.45
C ALA A 89 -15.06 -1.46 -6.96
N ARG A 90 -14.49 -2.42 -6.24
CA ARG A 90 -15.17 -3.64 -5.78
C ARG A 90 -15.80 -3.50 -4.41
N ILE A 91 -15.21 -2.68 -3.55
CA ILE A 91 -15.72 -2.44 -2.21
C ILE A 91 -16.60 -1.19 -2.28
N GLU A 92 -17.83 -1.24 -1.77
CA GLU A 92 -18.71 -0.07 -1.77
C GLU A 92 -18.09 1.08 -0.95
N THR A 93 -17.38 1.99 -1.63
CA THR A 93 -16.58 3.09 -1.03
C THR A 93 -17.39 4.07 -0.20
N ARG A 94 -18.72 4.08 -0.35
CA ARG A 94 -19.66 4.85 0.50
C ARG A 94 -19.59 4.46 1.98
N PHE A 95 -19.12 3.25 2.30
CA PHE A 95 -19.05 2.73 3.68
C PHE A 95 -17.63 2.68 4.24
N TYR A 96 -16.62 3.23 3.57
CA TYR A 96 -15.30 3.34 4.19
C TYR A 96 -15.26 4.47 5.20
N PRO A 97 -15.09 4.18 6.50
CA PRO A 97 -14.90 5.23 7.49
C PRO A 97 -13.60 5.94 7.17
N ARG A 98 -13.65 7.27 6.94
CA ARG A 98 -12.45 8.11 6.91
C ARG A 98 -11.84 8.28 8.31
N ALA A 99 -12.55 7.84 9.35
CA ALA A 99 -12.06 7.77 10.72
C ALA A 99 -11.04 6.63 10.86
N ARG A 100 -9.88 6.95 11.44
CA ARG A 100 -8.82 5.96 11.68
C ARG A 100 -9.31 4.91 12.69
N GLY A 101 -9.07 3.62 12.41
CA GLY A 101 -9.33 2.52 13.35
C GLY A 101 -10.59 1.68 13.10
N GLU A 102 -11.54 2.12 12.25
CA GLU A 102 -12.83 1.42 12.10
C GLU A 102 -13.00 0.62 10.79
N GLY A 103 -12.06 0.71 9.85
CA GLY A 103 -12.14 0.04 8.54
C GLY A 103 -11.84 -1.47 8.54
N SER A 104 -11.67 -2.11 9.70
CA SER A 104 -10.99 -3.41 9.81
C SER A 104 -11.77 -4.62 9.28
N ARG A 105 -13.05 -4.49 8.87
CA ARG A 105 -13.90 -5.66 8.57
C ARG A 105 -14.39 -5.79 7.14
N VAL A 106 -14.39 -4.71 6.34
CA VAL A 106 -15.12 -4.71 5.06
C VAL A 106 -14.26 -5.19 3.87
N ALA A 107 -12.93 -5.15 3.95
CA ALA A 107 -12.06 -5.65 2.86
C ALA A 107 -10.80 -6.41 3.29
N ALA A 108 -10.74 -6.88 4.54
CA ALA A 108 -9.56 -7.59 5.05
C ALA A 108 -9.22 -8.83 4.19
N SER A 109 -10.24 -9.56 3.72
CA SER A 109 -10.09 -10.70 2.82
C SER A 109 -9.57 -10.32 1.44
N GLU A 110 -10.09 -9.25 0.85
CA GLU A 110 -9.75 -8.75 -0.47
C GLU A 110 -8.31 -8.22 -0.48
N ILE A 111 -7.94 -7.48 0.57
CA ILE A 111 -6.57 -7.00 0.78
C ILE A 111 -5.63 -8.19 0.96
N ALA A 112 -5.94 -9.14 1.84
CA ALA A 112 -5.10 -10.31 2.09
C ALA A 112 -4.91 -11.17 0.84
N ALA A 113 -5.95 -11.35 0.02
CA ALA A 113 -5.86 -12.06 -1.25
C ALA A 113 -4.97 -11.32 -2.25
N ALA A 114 -5.18 -10.00 -2.41
CA ALA A 114 -4.45 -9.16 -3.35
C ALA A 114 -2.95 -9.06 -3.02
N VAL A 115 -2.58 -9.16 -1.75
CA VAL A 115 -1.17 -9.14 -1.32
C VAL A 115 -0.63 -10.51 -0.96
N SER A 116 -1.29 -11.59 -1.36
CA SER A 116 -0.79 -12.94 -1.08
C SER A 116 0.55 -13.19 -1.80
N PRO A 117 1.46 -14.01 -1.23
CA PRO A 117 2.73 -14.34 -1.87
C PRO A 117 2.58 -14.89 -3.29
N ARG A 118 1.50 -15.64 -3.54
CA ARG A 118 1.17 -16.18 -4.85
C ARG A 118 0.84 -15.08 -5.87
N VAL A 119 0.04 -14.09 -5.49
CA VAL A 119 -0.32 -12.96 -6.37
C VAL A 119 0.88 -12.06 -6.65
N LEU A 120 1.80 -11.95 -5.69
CA LEU A 120 3.04 -11.19 -5.85
C LEU A 120 4.16 -11.98 -6.54
N GLY A 121 3.95 -13.24 -6.89
CA GLY A 121 4.91 -14.06 -7.64
C GLY A 121 6.09 -14.58 -6.80
N ILE A 122 5.87 -14.89 -5.53
CA ILE A 122 6.88 -15.40 -4.56
C ILE A 122 6.73 -16.92 -4.33
N ALA A 123 6.00 -17.63 -5.18
CA ALA A 123 5.83 -19.08 -5.07
C ALA A 123 6.89 -19.82 -5.90
#